data_AF-A0A933KZ88-F1
#
_entry.id   AF-A0A933KZ88-F1
#
_cell.length_a   1.000
_cell.length_b   1.000
_cell.length_c   1.000
_cell.angle_alpha   90.00
_cell.angle_beta   90.00
_cell.angle_gamma   90.00
#
_symmetry.space_group_name_H-M   'P 1'
#
loop_
_entity.id
_entity.type
_entity.pdbx_description
1 polymer ?
#
loop_
_entity_poly.entity_id
_entity_poly.type
_entity_poly.pdbx_seq_one_letter_code
_entity_poly.pdbx_strand_id
1 'polypeptide(L)'
;MDIVIKLLFWIHMVSLALGGVAAFGIPVVGMRMPTATAETRPLLFGIANALSNIGRAGIGLLLVTGPLIFWLDFGWVAPNAWFWIKMILVAALLAGVIYAGINAKRAQGGDMAAAKRGPMLGVVTATLFVLVMLSAVFAFA
;
A
#
# COMPACT_ATOMS: atom_id res chain seq x y z
N MET A 1 -29.07 2.15 7.97
CA MET A 1 -27.74 1.68 7.56
C MET A 1 -27.58 0.23 8.01
N ASP A 2 -27.67 -0.69 7.05
CA ASP A 2 -27.50 -2.13 7.25
C ASP A 2 -26.16 -2.42 7.95
N ILE A 3 -26.17 -3.28 8.98
CA ILE A 3 -24.98 -3.72 9.73
C ILE A 3 -23.88 -4.23 8.79
N VAL A 4 -24.25 -4.81 7.64
CA VAL A 4 -23.33 -5.30 6.61
C VAL A 4 -22.46 -4.17 6.07
N ILE A 5 -23.03 -3.01 5.75
CA ILE A 5 -22.28 -1.85 5.22
C ILE A 5 -21.30 -1.33 6.27
N LYS A 6 -21.71 -1.26 7.54
CA LYS A 6 -20.84 -0.82 8.65
C LYS A 6 -19.65 -1.76 8.85
N LEU A 7 -19.88 -3.07 8.81
CA LEU A 7 -18.80 -4.06 8.89
C LEU A 7 -17.87 -3.96 7.69
N LEU A 8 -18.41 -3.75 6.49
CA LEU A 8 -17.61 -3.56 5.27
C LEU A 8 -16.71 -2.33 5.37
N PHE A 9 -17.23 -1.20 5.85
CA PHE A 9 -16.42 0.00 6.13
C PHE A 9 -15.33 -0.27 7.17
N TRP A 10 -15.66 -0.97 8.26
CA TRP A 10 -14.67 -1.34 9.27
C TRP A 10 -13.56 -2.20 8.68
N ILE A 11 -13.90 -3.23 7.89
CA ILE A 11 -12.92 -4.07 7.18
C ILE A 11 -12.09 -3.21 6.22
N HIS A 12 -12.69 -2.26 5.50
CA HIS A 12 -11.97 -1.35 4.61
C HIS A 12 -10.92 -0.51 5.37
N MET A 13 -11.28 0.02 6.55
CA MET A 13 -10.36 0.78 7.40
C MET A 13 -9.22 -0.09 7.97
N VAL A 14 -9.53 -1.32 8.41
CA VAL A 14 -8.50 -2.29 8.83
C VAL A 14 -7.56 -2.61 7.67
N SER A 15 -8.12 -2.84 6.47
CA SER A 15 -7.35 -3.12 5.25
C SER A 15 -6.44 -1.96 4.87
N LEU A 16 -6.88 -0.72 5.08
CA LEU A 16 -6.05 0.48 4.94
C LEU A 16 -4.86 0.45 5.90
N ALA A 17 -5.11 0.18 7.18
CA ALA A 17 -4.04 0.07 8.18
C ALA A 17 -3.03 -1.03 7.79
N LEU A 18 -3.51 -2.20 7.37
CA LEU A 18 -2.66 -3.30 6.89
C LEU A 18 -1.84 -2.90 5.66
N GLY A 19 -2.44 -2.21 4.69
CA GLY A 19 -1.74 -1.67 3.52
C GLY A 19 -0.63 -0.69 3.91
N GLY A 20 -0.89 0.15 4.93
CA GLY A 20 0.06 1.10 5.48
C GLY A 20 1.28 0.45 6.13
N VAL A 21 1.16 -0.75 6.70
CA VAL A 21 2.28 -1.49 7.33
C VAL A 21 3.44 -1.66 6.35
N ALA A 22 3.17 -2.04 5.10
CA ALA A 22 4.22 -2.14 4.09
C ALA A 22 4.75 -0.76 3.67
N ALA A 23 3.85 0.21 3.49
CA ALA A 23 4.17 1.56 3.04
C ALA A 23 5.14 2.28 4.00
N PHE A 24 4.98 2.11 5.31
CA PHE A 24 5.81 2.76 6.31
C PHE A 24 6.91 1.85 6.88
N GLY A 25 6.61 0.57 7.09
CA GLY A 25 7.53 -0.38 7.73
C GLY A 25 8.70 -0.79 6.83
N ILE A 26 8.48 -1.00 5.53
CA ILE A 26 9.55 -1.43 4.61
C ILE A 26 10.63 -0.34 4.46
N PRO A 27 10.30 0.95 4.28
CA PRO A 27 11.31 2.01 4.31
C PRO A 27 12.13 2.02 5.60
N VAL A 28 11.51 1.81 6.76
CA VAL A 28 12.22 1.73 8.05
C VAL A 28 13.23 0.58 8.06
N VAL A 29 12.84 -0.60 7.57
CA VAL A 29 13.77 -1.74 7.42
C VAL A 29 14.88 -1.41 6.41
N GLY A 30 14.51 -0.79 5.28
CA GLY A 30 15.45 -0.37 4.23
C GLY A 30 16.54 0.57 4.73
N MET A 31 16.21 1.51 5.62
CA MET A 31 17.18 2.42 6.25
C MET A 31 18.21 1.70 7.14
N ARG A 32 17.88 0.52 7.68
CA ARG A 32 18.78 -0.27 8.54
C ARG A 32 19.69 -1.21 7.75
N MET A 33 19.33 -1.54 6.52
CA MET A 33 20.01 -2.53 5.68
C MET A 33 21.48 -2.17 5.34
N PRO A 34 21.85 -0.91 5.03
CA PRO A 34 23.23 -0.54 4.72
C PRO A 34 24.21 -0.81 5.87
N THR A 35 23.76 -0.60 7.10
CA THR A 35 24.56 -0.78 8.33
C THR A 35 24.45 -2.18 8.92
N ALA A 36 23.63 -3.08 8.35
CA ALA A 36 23.42 -4.41 8.88
C ALA A 36 24.62 -5.32 8.62
N THR A 37 25.01 -6.10 9.64
CA THR A 37 26.02 -7.16 9.54
C THR A 37 25.55 -8.29 8.62
N ALA A 38 26.47 -9.16 8.19
CA ALA A 38 26.12 -10.33 7.39
C ALA A 38 25.10 -11.25 8.09
N GLU A 39 25.16 -11.34 9.43
CA GLU A 39 24.25 -12.16 10.24
C GLU A 39 22.85 -11.55 10.39
N THR A 40 22.73 -10.21 10.47
CA THR A 40 21.44 -9.53 10.66
C THR A 40 20.67 -9.29 9.36
N ARG A 41 21.35 -9.24 8.21
CA ARG A 41 20.71 -9.03 6.90
C ARG A 41 19.59 -10.03 6.58
N PRO A 42 19.76 -11.36 6.76
CA PRO A 42 18.69 -12.33 6.54
C PRO A 42 17.42 -12.04 7.36
N LEU A 43 17.59 -11.64 8.63
CA LEU A 43 16.48 -11.27 9.50
C LEU A 43 15.72 -10.05 8.96
N LEU A 44 16.43 -8.99 8.58
CA LEU A 44 15.81 -7.77 8.02
C LEU A 44 15.06 -8.07 6.71
N PHE A 45 15.60 -8.93 5.84
CA PHE A 45 14.89 -9.39 4.65
C PHE A 45 13.63 -10.18 5.01
N GLY A 46 13.69 -11.03 6.03
CA GLY A 46 12.52 -11.75 6.57
C GLY A 46 11.42 -10.80 7.04
N ILE A 47 11.78 -9.78 7.81
CA ILE A 47 10.84 -8.74 8.27
C ILE A 47 10.25 -7.98 7.08
N ALA A 48 11.08 -7.51 6.15
CA ALA A 48 10.62 -6.81 4.95
C ALA A 48 9.63 -7.64 4.12
N ASN A 49 9.89 -8.95 3.98
CA ASN A 49 8.98 -9.87 3.29
C ASN A 49 7.66 -10.06 4.04
N ALA A 50 7.69 -10.19 5.37
CA ALA A 50 6.48 -10.30 6.19
C ALA A 50 5.61 -9.03 6.07
N LEU A 51 6.22 -7.85 6.20
CA LEU A 51 5.53 -6.56 6.03
C LEU A 51 4.93 -6.44 4.63
N SER A 52 5.67 -6.85 3.59
CA SER A 52 5.20 -6.86 2.20
C SER A 52 3.99 -7.77 2.00
N ASN A 53 4.00 -8.97 2.60
CA ASN A 53 2.86 -9.90 2.51
C ASN A 53 1.62 -9.36 3.22
N ILE A 54 1.78 -8.78 4.42
CA ILE A 54 0.68 -8.14 5.16
C ILE A 54 0.11 -6.97 4.35
N GLY A 55 0.98 -6.10 3.81
CA GLY A 55 0.57 -4.98 2.98
C GLY A 55 -0.17 -5.40 1.72
N ARG A 56 0.28 -6.46 1.04
CA ARG A 56 -0.42 -7.02 -0.13
C ARG A 56 -1.80 -7.57 0.22
N ALA A 57 -1.93 -8.25 1.35
CA ALA A 57 -3.24 -8.71 1.83
C ALA A 57 -4.18 -7.53 2.10
N GLY A 58 -3.68 -6.48 2.78
CA GLY A 58 -4.43 -5.24 3.01
C GLY A 58 -4.86 -4.54 1.71
N ILE A 59 -3.94 -4.39 0.76
CA ILE A 59 -4.25 -3.80 -0.56
C ILE A 59 -5.29 -4.66 -1.31
N GLY A 60 -5.14 -5.98 -1.30
CA GLY A 60 -6.11 -6.90 -1.91
C GLY A 60 -7.51 -6.72 -1.32
N LEU A 61 -7.61 -6.64 0.02
CA LEU A 61 -8.88 -6.37 0.69
C LEU A 61 -9.42 -4.97 0.38
N LEU A 62 -8.59 -3.92 0.29
CA LEU A 62 -9.02 -2.58 -0.12
C LEU A 62 -9.63 -2.57 -1.53
N LEU A 63 -9.03 -3.30 -2.47
CA LEU A 63 -9.50 -3.40 -3.85
C LEU A 63 -10.84 -4.12 -3.98
N VAL A 64 -11.20 -4.96 -3.01
CA VAL A 64 -12.52 -5.62 -2.95
C VAL A 64 -13.52 -4.76 -2.20
N THR A 65 -13.16 -4.33 -0.99
CA THR A 65 -14.08 -3.61 -0.09
C THR A 65 -14.40 -2.20 -0.59
N GLY A 66 -13.49 -1.51 -1.26
CA GLY A 66 -13.73 -0.17 -1.82
C GLY A 66 -14.84 -0.14 -2.87
N PRO A 67 -14.76 -0.94 -3.95
CA PRO A 67 -15.83 -1.06 -4.93
C PRO A 67 -17.15 -1.55 -4.35
N LEU A 68 -17.13 -2.48 -3.38
CA LEU A 68 -18.35 -2.94 -2.72
C LEU A 68 -19.03 -1.80 -1.94
N ILE A 69 -18.28 -0.97 -1.22
CA ILE A 69 -18.83 0.22 -0.55
C ILE A 69 -19.38 1.20 -1.58
N PHE A 70 -18.64 1.47 -2.65
CA PHE A 70 -19.06 2.40 -3.69
C PHE A 70 -20.35 1.95 -4.39
N TRP A 71 -20.54 0.64 -4.53
CA TRP A 71 -21.77 0.09 -5.05
C TRP A 71 -22.91 0.16 -4.03
N LEU A 72 -22.73 -0.42 -2.84
CA LEU A 72 -23.81 -0.68 -1.89
C LEU A 72 -24.27 0.57 -1.15
N ASP A 73 -23.38 1.53 -0.92
CA ASP A 73 -23.67 2.74 -0.14
C ASP A 73 -23.87 3.97 -1.04
N PHE A 74 -23.21 4.02 -2.20
CA PHE A 74 -23.24 5.16 -3.12
C PHE A 74 -23.89 4.86 -4.48
N GLY A 75 -24.28 3.63 -4.78
CA GLY A 75 -24.95 3.28 -6.04
C GLY A 75 -24.12 3.61 -7.30
N TRP A 76 -22.79 3.56 -7.22
CA TRP A 76 -21.85 3.99 -8.26
C TRP A 76 -21.85 5.50 -8.58
N VAL A 77 -22.49 6.32 -7.74
CA VAL A 77 -22.48 7.76 -7.88
C VAL A 77 -21.35 8.35 -7.03
N ALA A 78 -20.32 8.89 -7.69
CA ALA A 78 -19.20 9.50 -6.99
C ALA A 78 -19.68 10.71 -6.16
N PRO A 79 -19.33 10.81 -4.87
CA PRO A 79 -19.83 11.87 -4.00
C PRO A 79 -19.31 13.26 -4.40
N ASN A 80 -18.06 13.37 -4.83
CA ASN A 80 -17.46 14.61 -5.31
C ASN A 80 -16.16 14.34 -6.12
N ALA A 81 -15.49 15.39 -6.60
CA ALA A 81 -14.26 15.27 -7.39
C ALA A 81 -13.08 14.61 -6.66
N TRP A 82 -12.99 14.72 -5.33
CA TRP A 82 -11.93 14.09 -4.55
C TRP A 82 -11.98 12.57 -4.60
N PHE A 83 -13.17 11.98 -4.80
CA PHE A 83 -13.31 10.55 -5.04
C PHE A 83 -12.52 10.12 -6.29
N TRP A 84 -12.64 10.86 -7.40
CA TRP A 84 -11.90 10.53 -8.62
C TRP A 84 -10.40 10.72 -8.47
N ILE A 85 -9.97 11.78 -7.78
CA ILE A 85 -8.56 12.01 -7.43
C ILE A 85 -8.03 10.81 -6.62
N LYS A 86 -8.76 10.37 -5.59
CA LYS A 86 -8.44 9.18 -4.81
C LYS A 86 -8.30 7.95 -5.70
N MET A 87 -9.24 7.72 -6.61
CA MET A 87 -9.21 6.54 -7.48
C MET A 87 -7.99 6.52 -8.43
N ILE A 88 -7.61 7.68 -8.98
CA ILE A 88 -6.39 7.82 -9.80
C ILE A 88 -5.15 7.52 -8.95
N LEU A 89 -5.09 8.06 -7.72
CA LEU A 89 -3.98 7.81 -6.80
C LEU A 89 -3.92 6.34 -6.37
N VAL A 90 -5.06 5.67 -6.17
CA VAL A 90 -5.12 4.22 -5.89
C VAL A 90 -4.55 3.42 -7.06
N ALA A 91 -4.90 3.78 -8.30
CA ALA A 91 -4.35 3.12 -9.49
C ALA A 91 -2.83 3.33 -9.59
N ALA A 92 -2.35 4.56 -9.35
CA ALA A 92 -0.91 4.86 -9.34
C ALA A 92 -0.18 4.11 -8.22
N LEU A 93 -0.75 4.04 -7.02
CA LEU A 93 -0.22 3.27 -5.89
C LEU A 93 -0.10 1.79 -6.25
N LEU A 94 -1.14 1.20 -6.85
CA LEU A 94 -1.15 -0.20 -7.25
C LEU A 94 -0.05 -0.49 -8.28
N ALA A 95 0.08 0.36 -9.30
CA ALA A 95 1.16 0.26 -10.28
C ALA A 95 2.55 0.37 -9.61
N GLY A 96 2.70 1.31 -8.68
CA GLY A 96 3.93 1.48 -7.91
C GLY A 96 4.30 0.26 -7.06
N VAL A 97 3.32 -0.34 -6.37
CA VAL A 97 3.53 -1.55 -5.55
C VAL A 97 3.90 -2.75 -6.41
N ILE A 98 3.25 -2.93 -7.57
CA ILE A 98 3.59 -4.00 -8.52
C ILE A 98 5.01 -3.79 -9.04
N TYR A 99 5.35 -2.58 -9.48
CA TYR A 99 6.68 -2.25 -9.98
C TYR A 99 7.76 -2.44 -8.91
N ALA A 100 7.52 -1.99 -7.67
CA ALA A 100 8.43 -2.20 -6.54
C ALA A 100 8.63 -3.70 -6.26
N GLY A 101 7.58 -4.52 -6.35
CA GLY A 101 7.67 -5.97 -6.21
C GLY A 101 8.53 -6.63 -7.29
N ILE A 102 8.39 -6.21 -8.56
CA ILE A 102 9.23 -6.69 -9.67
C ILE A 102 10.68 -6.26 -9.46
N ASN A 103 10.90 -4.99 -9.10
CA ASN A 103 12.23 -4.43 -8.85
C ASN A 103 12.93 -5.12 -7.68
N ALA A 104 12.21 -5.46 -6.61
CA ALA A 104 12.74 -6.20 -5.48
C ALA A 104 13.21 -7.61 -5.88
N LYS A 105 12.44 -8.33 -6.71
CA LYS A 105 12.85 -9.64 -7.25
C LYS A 105 14.12 -9.54 -8.09
N ARG A 106 14.26 -8.50 -8.92
CA ARG A 106 15.48 -8.25 -9.72
C ARG A 106 16.68 -7.96 -8.84
N ALA A 107 16.52 -7.11 -7.82
CA ALA A 107 17.57 -6.80 -6.86
C ALA A 107 18.06 -8.05 -6.11
N GLN A 108 17.13 -8.94 -5.70
CA GLN A 108 17.48 -10.24 -5.10
C GLN A 108 18.25 -11.16 -6.06
N GLY A 109 18.00 -11.04 -7.38
CA GLY A 109 18.74 -11.73 -8.42
C GLY A 109 20.10 -11.11 -8.78
N GLY A 110 20.57 -10.09 -8.04
CA GLY A 110 21.87 -9.46 -8.24
C GLY A 110 21.87 -8.21 -9.13
N ASP A 111 20.70 -7.70 -9.55
CA ASP A 111 20.62 -6.45 -10.31
C ASP A 111 20.89 -5.24 -9.41
N MET A 112 22.10 -4.69 -9.51
CA MET A 112 22.54 -3.53 -8.74
C MET A 112 21.81 -2.24 -9.10
N ALA A 113 21.30 -2.10 -10.33
CA ALA A 113 20.50 -0.94 -10.71
C ALA A 113 19.11 -1.00 -10.07
N ALA A 114 18.50 -2.19 -10.02
CA ALA A 114 17.27 -2.42 -9.29
C ALA A 114 17.45 -2.15 -7.78
N ALA A 115 18.55 -2.60 -7.18
CA ALA A 115 18.86 -2.33 -5.78
C ALA A 115 18.92 -0.82 -5.47
N LYS A 116 19.57 -0.03 -6.34
CA LYS A 116 19.66 1.44 -6.20
C LYS A 116 18.31 2.15 -6.28
N ARG A 117 17.35 1.61 -7.03
CA ARG A 117 15.99 2.19 -7.16
C ARG A 117 15.09 1.90 -5.96
N GLY A 118 15.39 0.87 -5.17
CA GLY A 118 14.54 0.41 -4.06
C GLY A 118 14.10 1.52 -3.09
N PRO A 119 15.01 2.36 -2.57
CA PRO A 119 14.64 3.44 -1.64
C PRO A 119 13.66 4.46 -2.25
N MET A 120 13.92 4.90 -3.48
CA MET A 120 13.04 5.82 -4.20
C MET A 120 11.64 5.24 -4.37
N LEU A 121 11.55 3.96 -4.78
CA LEU A 121 10.27 3.29 -4.96
C LEU A 121 9.49 3.18 -3.65
N GLY A 122 10.17 2.90 -2.53
CA GLY A 122 9.55 2.90 -1.21
C GLY A 122 8.98 4.27 -0.81
N VAL A 123 9.73 5.35 -1.06
CA VAL A 123 9.25 6.73 -0.78
C VAL A 123 8.07 7.10 -1.66
N VAL A 124 8.12 6.76 -2.95
CA VAL A 124 7.03 7.04 -3.90
C VAL A 124 5.75 6.30 -3.48
N THR A 125 5.82 5.01 -3.17
CA THR A 125 4.63 4.25 -2.75
C THR A 125 4.09 4.73 -1.41
N ALA A 126 4.95 5.08 -0.45
CA ALA A 126 4.52 5.68 0.82
C ALA A 126 3.82 7.03 0.63
N THR A 127 4.36 7.87 -0.24
CA THR A 127 3.77 9.18 -0.57
C THR A 127 2.41 9.01 -1.25
N LEU A 128 2.32 8.12 -2.24
CA LEU A 128 1.05 7.80 -2.90
C LEU A 128 0.01 7.30 -1.89
N PHE A 129 0.41 6.44 -0.95
CA PHE A 129 -0.48 5.93 0.10
C PHE A 129 -1.02 7.06 0.99
N VAL A 130 -0.17 7.99 1.42
CA VAL A 130 -0.60 9.18 2.20
C VAL A 130 -1.56 10.06 1.40
N LEU A 131 -1.28 10.28 0.11
CA LEU A 131 -2.18 11.07 -0.75
C LEU A 131 -3.53 10.38 -0.98
N VAL A 132 -3.56 9.05 -1.08
CA VAL A 132 -4.81 8.27 -1.10
C VAL A 132 -5.61 8.49 0.18
N MET A 133 -4.95 8.46 1.35
CA MET A 133 -5.62 8.72 2.63
C MET A 133 -6.19 10.14 2.70
N LEU A 134 -5.39 11.14 2.33
CA LEU A 134 -5.79 12.54 2.34
C LEU A 134 -7.00 12.80 1.42
N SER A 135 -6.93 12.32 0.18
CA SER A 135 -8.04 12.45 -0.77
C SER A 135 -9.28 11.66 -0.34
N ALA A 136 -9.12 10.53 0.36
CA ALA A 136 -10.24 9.81 0.94
C ALA A 136 -10.97 10.62 2.03
N VAL A 137 -10.25 11.36 2.87
CA VAL A 137 -10.86 12.25 3.87
C VAL A 137 -11.77 13.27 3.17
N PHE A 138 -11.28 13.97 2.15
CA PHE A 138 -12.10 14.96 1.43
C PHE A 138 -13.20 14.36 0.54
N ALA A 139 -13.04 13.11 0.10
CA ALA A 139 -14.07 12.43 -0.68
C ALA A 139 -15.32 12.07 0.14
N PHE A 140 -15.17 11.90 1.46
CA PHE A 140 -16.23 11.41 2.35
C PHE A 140 -16.44 12.27 3.61
N ALA A 141 -15.91 13.50 3.61
CA ALA A 141 -16.17 14.51 4.64
C ALA A 141 -17.54 15.18 4.46
#